data_AF-B0FUX7-F1
#
_entry.id   AF-B0FUX7-F1
#
_cell.length_a   1.000
_cell.length_b   1.000
_cell.length_c   1.000
_cell.angle_alpha   90.00
_cell.angle_beta   90.00
_cell.angle_gamma   90.00
#
_symmetry.space_group_name_H-M   'P 1'
#
loop_
_entity.id
_entity.type
_entity.pdbx_description
1 polymer ?
#
loop_
_entity_poly.entity_id
_entity_poly.type
_entity_poly.pdbx_seq_one_letter_code
_entity_poly.pdbx_strand_id
1 'polypeptide(L)'
;SSLIRCKLGSTEAVVKMRTLEVSGASLDDIRTFEYTCLGEVRILGALKHDCIVELYGHEISSKWITSENGNEHRVLQSSILMEHIKGGSLKGHIEKLSEAGKHHVPMDLALSIARDISGALMELHSKDIIHRDIKSENVLIDLDNQSANGEPIVKLCDFDRAVPLRSHLHGCCIAHVGIPPPNICVGTPRWMSPEVFRAMHEQNFYGLEVDIWSFGCLIFELLTLQNPYFDLSELQIHESLQ
;
A
#
# COMPACT_ATOMS: atom_id res chain seq x y z
N SER A 1 9.24 -6.45 -4.35
CA SER A 1 9.68 -6.46 -2.94
C SER A 1 9.39 -7.83 -2.35
N SER A 2 10.07 -8.19 -1.28
CA SER A 2 9.87 -9.43 -0.54
C SER A 2 9.42 -9.07 0.88
N LEU A 3 8.46 -9.79 1.45
CA LEU A 3 8.06 -9.63 2.86
C LEU A 3 8.67 -10.78 3.67
N ILE A 4 9.46 -10.44 4.68
CA ILE A 4 10.16 -11.40 5.53
C ILE A 4 9.76 -11.18 6.98
N ARG A 5 9.20 -12.20 7.63
CA ARG A 5 8.93 -12.15 9.07
C ARG A 5 10.24 -12.21 9.84
N CYS A 6 10.40 -11.35 10.84
CA CYS A 6 11.57 -11.33 11.70
C CYS A 6 11.21 -10.99 13.16
N LYS A 7 12.21 -10.99 14.04
CA LYS A 7 12.07 -10.54 15.42
C LYS A 7 13.07 -9.42 15.70
N LEU A 8 12.58 -8.32 16.26
CA LEU A 8 13.34 -7.17 16.75
C LEU A 8 13.38 -7.28 18.28
N GLY A 9 14.39 -7.99 18.80
CA GLY A 9 14.40 -8.40 20.20
C GLY A 9 13.22 -9.35 20.50
N SER A 10 12.29 -8.92 21.36
CA SER A 10 11.07 -9.67 21.69
C SER A 10 9.88 -9.38 20.76
N THR A 11 9.96 -8.33 19.93
CA THR A 11 8.85 -7.86 19.10
C THR A 11 8.84 -8.59 17.76
N GLU A 12 7.68 -9.12 17.34
CA GLU A 12 7.49 -9.63 15.98
C GLU A 12 7.36 -8.48 14.99
N ALA A 13 8.02 -8.61 13.84
CA ALA A 13 8.04 -7.60 12.81
C ALA A 13 8.00 -8.23 11.41
N VAL A 14 7.70 -7.41 10.41
CA VAL A 14 7.86 -7.73 9.00
C VAL A 14 8.87 -6.77 8.39
N VAL A 15 9.78 -7.32 7.59
CA VAL A 15 10.71 -6.54 6.77
C VAL A 15 10.21 -6.57 5.33
N LYS A 16 9.86 -5.40 4.80
CA LYS A 16 9.67 -5.20 3.36
C LYS A 16 11.03 -4.91 2.75
N MET A 17 11.53 -5.87 1.98
CA MET A 17 12.85 -5.83 1.37
C MET A 17 12.74 -5.52 -0.12
N ARG A 18 13.57 -4.60 -0.61
CA ARG A 18 13.77 -4.33 -2.03
C ARG A 18 15.26 -4.39 -2.33
N THR A 19 15.61 -4.92 -3.50
CA THR A 19 16.98 -4.95 -3.98
C THR A 19 17.05 -4.38 -5.39
N LEU A 20 18.16 -3.72 -5.69
CA LEU A 20 18.54 -3.28 -7.03
C LEU A 20 19.95 -3.80 -7.30
N GLU A 21 20.12 -4.58 -8.37
CA GLU A 21 21.44 -4.95 -8.85
C GLU A 21 22.13 -3.74 -9.50
N VAL A 22 23.33 -3.42 -9.04
CA VAL A 22 24.07 -2.22 -9.49
C VAL A 22 24.78 -2.50 -10.83
N SER A 23 25.14 -3.74 -11.11
CA SER A 23 25.75 -4.19 -12.38
C SER A 23 24.74 -4.13 -13.52
N GLY A 24 24.54 -2.94 -14.09
CA GLY A 24 23.64 -2.71 -15.22
C GLY A 24 22.60 -1.61 -14.98
N ALA A 25 22.46 -1.16 -13.74
CA ALA A 25 21.61 -0.02 -13.41
C ALA A 25 22.27 1.29 -13.84
N SER A 26 21.50 2.19 -14.45
CA SER A 26 21.93 3.56 -14.69
C SER A 26 21.96 4.35 -13.37
N LEU A 27 22.61 5.52 -13.38
CA LEU A 27 22.56 6.43 -12.23
C LEU A 27 21.13 6.89 -11.92
N ASP A 28 20.25 6.93 -12.93
CA ASP A 28 18.85 7.31 -12.75
C ASP A 28 18.04 6.19 -12.08
N ASP A 29 18.30 4.93 -12.43
CA ASP A 29 17.69 3.77 -11.79
C ASP A 29 18.06 3.70 -10.30
N ILE A 30 19.34 3.93 -9.99
CA ILE A 30 19.85 3.96 -8.61
C ILE A 30 19.16 5.06 -7.81
N ARG A 31 19.10 6.29 -8.36
CA ARG A 31 18.42 7.41 -7.70
C ARG A 31 16.95 7.12 -7.48
N THR A 32 16.25 6.66 -8.52
CA THR A 32 14.82 6.34 -8.47
C THR A 32 14.54 5.28 -7.41
N PHE A 33 15.37 4.23 -7.33
CA PHE A 33 15.27 3.21 -6.29
C PHE A 33 15.39 3.78 -4.87
N GLU A 34 16.44 4.55 -4.59
CA GLU A 34 16.67 5.14 -3.26
C GLU A 34 15.53 6.09 -2.88
N TYR A 35 15.15 6.95 -3.81
CA TYR A 35 14.10 7.93 -3.59
C TYR A 35 12.73 7.30 -3.36
N THR A 36 12.37 6.28 -4.13
CA THR A 36 11.09 5.57 -3.96
C THR A 36 11.05 4.89 -2.59
N CYS A 37 12.16 4.26 -2.17
CA CYS A 37 12.25 3.65 -0.85
C CYS A 37 12.14 4.68 0.29
N LEU A 38 12.82 5.82 0.18
CA LEU A 38 12.73 6.88 1.17
C LEU A 38 11.36 7.57 1.17
N GLY A 39 10.67 7.62 0.02
CA GLY A 39 9.32 8.16 -0.10
C GLY A 39 8.33 7.42 0.79
N GLU A 40 8.31 6.08 0.69
CA GLU A 40 7.47 5.22 1.54
C GLU A 40 7.79 5.42 3.03
N VAL A 41 9.08 5.44 3.40
CA VAL A 41 9.53 5.67 4.78
C VAL A 41 9.07 7.03 5.31
N ARG A 42 9.16 8.09 4.51
CA ARG A 42 8.77 9.45 4.90
C ARG A 42 7.26 9.56 5.12
N ILE A 43 6.48 8.90 4.26
CA ILE A 43 5.02 8.90 4.39
C ILE A 43 4.63 8.12 5.64
N LEU A 44 5.09 6.88 5.79
CA LEU A 44 4.80 6.07 6.98
C LEU A 44 5.26 6.74 8.27
N GLY A 45 6.46 7.33 8.29
CA GLY A 45 7.00 8.03 9.46
C GLY A 45 6.26 9.31 9.84
N ALA A 46 5.43 9.87 8.94
CA ALA A 46 4.61 11.06 9.21
C ALA A 46 3.20 10.71 9.72
N LEU A 47 2.81 9.43 9.68
CA LEU A 47 1.47 8.96 10.04
C LEU A 47 1.49 8.35 11.44
N LYS A 48 0.45 8.64 12.23
CA LYS A 48 0.26 8.00 13.54
C LYS A 48 -1.21 7.74 13.80
N HIS A 49 -1.61 6.48 13.61
CA HIS A 49 -3.00 6.05 13.81
C HIS A 49 -3.07 4.54 14.05
N ASP A 50 -3.97 4.09 14.93
CA ASP A 50 -4.06 2.67 15.33
C ASP A 50 -4.42 1.75 14.15
N CYS A 51 -5.19 2.27 13.18
CA CYS A 51 -5.58 1.58 11.95
C CYS A 51 -4.55 1.72 10.80
N ILE A 52 -3.32 2.16 11.06
CA ILE A 52 -2.21 2.20 10.08
C ILE A 52 -1.08 1.33 10.63
N VAL A 53 -0.42 0.57 9.76
CA VAL A 53 0.73 -0.25 10.15
C VAL A 53 1.85 0.61 10.73
N GLU A 54 2.39 0.22 11.89
CA GLU A 54 3.45 0.99 12.54
C GLU A 54 4.81 0.74 11.86
N LEU A 55 5.56 1.82 11.61
CA LEU A 55 6.94 1.78 11.14
C LEU A 55 7.88 1.67 12.35
N TYR A 56 8.66 0.59 12.42
CA TYR A 56 9.70 0.41 13.44
C TYR A 56 11.04 1.02 13.03
N GLY A 57 11.34 1.04 11.74
CA GLY A 57 12.59 1.61 11.24
C GLY A 57 12.86 1.25 9.78
N HIS A 58 14.00 1.70 9.27
CA HIS A 58 14.45 1.39 7.92
C HIS A 58 15.97 1.31 7.85
N GLU A 59 16.47 0.63 6.83
CA GLU A 59 17.88 0.54 6.49
C GLU A 59 18.04 0.56 4.97
N ILE A 60 18.90 1.43 4.45
CA ILE A 60 19.38 1.34 3.07
C ILE A 60 20.87 1.02 3.15
N SER A 61 21.26 -0.10 2.54
CA SER A 61 22.62 -0.62 2.58
C SER A 61 23.07 -1.06 1.19
N SER A 62 24.38 -1.12 1.00
CA SER A 62 24.98 -1.69 -0.20
C SER A 62 25.79 -2.91 0.17
N LYS A 63 25.52 -4.06 -0.47
CA LYS A 63 26.11 -5.36 -0.12
C LYS A 63 26.66 -6.03 -1.37
N TRP A 64 27.73 -6.81 -1.20
CA TRP A 64 28.22 -7.73 -2.22
C TRP A 64 27.49 -9.07 -2.06
N ILE A 65 26.98 -9.60 -3.16
CA ILE A 65 26.32 -10.91 -3.21
C ILE A 65 27.06 -11.77 -4.23
N THR A 66 27.38 -13.00 -3.84
CA THR A 66 27.91 -14.02 -4.72
C THR A 66 26.76 -14.75 -5.38
N SER A 67 26.67 -14.65 -6.71
CA SER A 67 25.71 -15.43 -7.53
C SER A 67 26.07 -16.92 -7.52
N GLU A 68 25.12 -17.77 -7.95
CA GLU A 68 25.33 -19.23 -8.06
C GLU A 68 26.53 -19.60 -8.94
N ASN A 69 26.87 -18.74 -9.91
CA ASN A 69 28.00 -18.94 -10.83
C ASN A 69 29.35 -18.50 -10.23
N GLY A 70 29.38 -18.08 -8.95
CA GLY A 70 30.58 -17.57 -8.28
C GLY A 70 30.92 -16.12 -8.60
N ASN A 71 30.15 -15.44 -9.47
CA ASN A 71 30.36 -14.04 -9.78
C ASN A 71 29.80 -13.16 -8.64
N GLU A 72 30.64 -12.28 -8.10
CA GLU A 72 30.24 -11.26 -7.15
C GLU A 72 29.65 -10.07 -7.88
N HIS A 73 28.48 -9.63 -7.43
CA HIS A 73 27.85 -8.41 -7.90
C HIS A 73 27.40 -7.58 -6.70
N ARG A 74 27.29 -6.27 -6.92
CA ARG A 74 26.89 -5.32 -5.89
C ARG A 74 25.39 -5.09 -5.98
N VAL A 75 24.72 -5.13 -4.84
CA VAL A 75 23.30 -4.77 -4.72
C VAL A 75 23.12 -3.59 -3.77
N LEU A 76 22.15 -2.74 -4.09
CA LEU A 76 21.52 -1.85 -3.12
C LEU A 76 20.33 -2.56 -2.52
N GLN A 77 20.23 -2.56 -1.20
CA GLN A 77 19.16 -3.19 -0.46
C GLN A 77 18.49 -2.15 0.43
N SER A 78 17.17 -2.01 0.27
CA SER A 78 16.30 -1.27 1.18
C SER A 78 15.52 -2.27 2.03
N SER A 79 15.49 -2.03 3.33
CA SER A 79 14.74 -2.80 4.32
C SER A 79 13.85 -1.85 5.11
N ILE A 80 12.54 -2.03 5.07
CA ILE A 80 11.58 -1.26 5.88
C ILE A 80 10.97 -2.21 6.91
N LEU A 81 11.15 -1.93 8.19
CA LEU A 81 10.73 -2.76 9.31
C LEU A 81 9.43 -2.21 9.87
N MET A 82 8.41 -3.07 9.93
CA MET A 82 7.05 -2.70 10.27
C MET A 82 6.42 -3.70 11.24
N GLU A 83 5.33 -3.28 11.86
CA GLU A 83 4.44 -4.14 12.64
C GLU A 83 3.99 -5.39 11.86
N HIS A 84 3.97 -6.53 12.54
CA HIS A 84 3.45 -7.79 11.98
C HIS A 84 2.01 -8.02 12.44
N ILE A 85 1.09 -8.12 11.47
CA ILE A 85 -0.30 -8.52 11.73
C ILE A 85 -0.47 -9.99 11.37
N LYS A 86 -0.74 -10.83 12.37
CA LYS A 86 -0.67 -12.29 12.25
C LYS A 86 -1.74 -12.85 11.30
N GLY A 87 -2.93 -12.27 11.29
CA GLY A 87 -4.03 -12.73 10.43
C GLY A 87 -3.84 -12.46 8.94
N GLY A 88 -2.84 -11.65 8.56
CA GLY A 88 -2.47 -11.40 7.16
C GLY A 88 -3.41 -10.42 6.46
N SER A 89 -3.48 -10.50 5.12
CA SER A 89 -4.31 -9.58 4.33
C SER A 89 -5.79 -9.97 4.34
N LEU A 90 -6.65 -8.97 4.25
CA LEU A 90 -8.10 -9.11 4.14
C LEU A 90 -8.49 -9.87 2.87
N LYS A 91 -7.75 -9.70 1.77
CA LYS A 91 -7.90 -10.52 0.56
C LYS A 91 -7.88 -12.02 0.87
N GLY A 92 -6.88 -12.48 1.63
CA GLY A 92 -6.79 -13.89 2.02
C GLY A 92 -7.93 -14.33 2.93
N HIS A 93 -8.54 -13.43 3.69
CA HIS A 93 -9.75 -13.72 4.46
C HIS A 93 -10.99 -13.82 3.56
N ILE A 94 -11.16 -12.91 2.60
CA ILE A 94 -12.23 -12.92 1.59
C ILE A 94 -12.19 -14.22 0.78
N GLU A 95 -11.00 -14.65 0.33
CA GLU A 95 -10.79 -15.91 -0.40
C GLU A 95 -11.26 -17.11 0.42
N LYS A 96 -10.85 -17.21 1.70
CA LYS A 96 -11.30 -18.29 2.60
C LYS A 96 -12.81 -18.31 2.80
N LEU A 97 -13.45 -17.15 2.91
CA LEU A 97 -14.92 -17.06 3.02
C LEU A 97 -15.61 -17.54 1.74
N SER A 98 -15.09 -17.16 0.58
CA SER A 98 -15.59 -17.60 -0.72
C SER A 98 -15.45 -19.13 -0.89
N GLU A 99 -14.28 -19.69 -0.53
CA GLU A 99 -14.04 -21.14 -0.52
C GLU A 99 -14.98 -21.89 0.43
N ALA A 100 -15.34 -21.26 1.55
CA ALA A 100 -16.33 -21.78 2.50
C ALA A 100 -17.80 -21.58 2.05
N GLY A 101 -18.03 -21.11 0.81
CA GLY A 101 -19.36 -20.93 0.23
C GLY A 101 -20.14 -19.75 0.81
N LYS A 102 -19.46 -18.76 1.39
CA LYS A 102 -20.08 -17.50 1.80
C LYS A 102 -20.22 -16.56 0.60
N HIS A 103 -21.08 -15.55 0.74
CA HIS A 103 -21.35 -14.56 -0.31
C HIS A 103 -20.91 -13.14 0.07
N HIS A 104 -20.64 -12.90 1.36
CA HIS A 104 -20.16 -11.63 1.88
C HIS A 104 -19.43 -11.86 3.21
N VAL A 105 -18.63 -10.88 3.61
CA VAL A 105 -18.08 -10.78 4.97
C VAL A 105 -19.26 -10.54 5.95
N PRO A 106 -19.28 -11.14 7.15
CA PRO A 106 -20.32 -10.85 8.15
C PRO A 106 -20.50 -9.34 8.34
N MET A 107 -21.74 -8.85 8.34
CA MET A 107 -22.02 -7.42 8.23
C MET A 107 -21.37 -6.58 9.33
N ASP A 108 -21.38 -7.07 10.57
CA ASP A 108 -20.73 -6.37 11.69
C ASP A 108 -19.22 -6.23 11.48
N LEU A 109 -18.58 -7.27 10.94
CA LEU A 109 -17.15 -7.25 10.60
C LEU A 109 -16.88 -6.32 9.41
N ALA A 110 -17.73 -6.35 8.38
CA ALA A 110 -17.61 -5.46 7.23
C ALA A 110 -17.71 -3.99 7.64
N LEU A 111 -18.65 -3.64 8.53
CA LEU A 111 -18.80 -2.30 9.08
C LEU A 111 -17.60 -1.90 9.96
N SER A 112 -17.07 -2.83 10.77
CA SER A 112 -15.85 -2.59 11.56
C SER A 112 -14.66 -2.27 10.65
N ILE A 113 -14.43 -3.09 9.61
CA ILE A 113 -13.36 -2.87 8.63
C ILE A 113 -13.53 -1.51 7.94
N ALA A 114 -14.74 -1.21 7.46
CA ALA A 114 -15.02 0.05 6.78
C ALA A 114 -14.77 1.26 7.68
N ARG A 115 -15.19 1.20 8.94
CA ARG A 115 -14.94 2.23 9.95
C ARG A 115 -13.44 2.43 10.17
N ASP A 116 -12.68 1.36 10.39
CA ASP A 116 -11.26 1.44 10.73
C ASP A 116 -10.42 1.96 9.56
N ILE A 117 -10.72 1.50 8.34
CA ILE A 117 -10.08 2.02 7.12
C ILE A 117 -10.48 3.47 6.83
N SER A 118 -11.73 3.87 7.11
CA SER A 118 -12.11 5.28 7.02
C SER A 118 -11.34 6.17 8.01
N GLY A 119 -11.04 5.65 9.21
CA GLY A 119 -10.20 6.34 10.20
C GLY A 119 -8.76 6.50 9.71
N ALA A 120 -8.17 5.44 9.12
CA ALA A 120 -6.86 5.53 8.48
C ALA A 120 -6.85 6.57 7.34
N LEU A 121 -7.86 6.57 6.45
CA LEU A 121 -7.98 7.55 5.37
C LEU A 121 -8.11 8.97 5.89
N MET A 122 -8.88 9.19 6.97
CA MET A 122 -8.98 10.50 7.61
C MET A 122 -7.62 11.01 8.09
N GLU A 123 -6.79 10.14 8.67
CA GLU A 123 -5.42 10.49 9.08
C GLU A 123 -4.55 10.91 7.89
N LEU A 124 -4.57 10.17 6.78
CA LEU A 124 -3.85 10.51 5.55
C LEU A 124 -4.35 11.84 4.96
N HIS A 125 -5.66 11.96 4.77
CA HIS A 125 -6.29 13.10 4.11
C HIS A 125 -6.15 14.39 4.93
N SER A 126 -6.10 14.30 6.27
CA SER A 126 -5.78 15.44 7.15
C SER A 126 -4.38 16.02 6.92
N LYS A 127 -3.48 15.24 6.32
CA LYS A 127 -2.09 15.62 5.98
C LYS A 127 -1.90 15.85 4.48
N ASP A 128 -3.00 15.96 3.73
CA ASP A 128 -2.99 16.10 2.28
C ASP A 128 -2.23 14.95 1.57
N ILE A 129 -2.33 13.71 2.08
CA ILE A 129 -1.69 12.52 1.47
C ILE A 129 -2.76 11.67 0.78
N ILE A 130 -2.52 11.30 -0.49
CA ILE A 130 -3.30 10.28 -1.21
C ILE A 130 -2.59 8.94 -1.08
N HIS A 131 -3.29 7.84 -0.82
CA HIS A 131 -2.73 6.49 -0.80
C HIS A 131 -2.54 5.89 -2.21
N ARG A 132 -3.54 6.04 -3.10
CA ARG A 132 -3.57 5.54 -4.49
C ARG A 132 -3.60 4.01 -4.67
N ASP A 133 -3.85 3.22 -3.63
CA ASP A 133 -3.93 1.75 -3.75
C ASP A 133 -4.76 1.11 -2.64
N ILE A 134 -5.92 1.67 -2.33
CA ILE A 134 -6.85 1.08 -1.35
C ILE A 134 -7.54 -0.13 -2.00
N LYS A 135 -7.35 -1.31 -1.39
CA LYS A 135 -7.91 -2.61 -1.82
C LYS A 135 -7.75 -3.63 -0.69
N SER A 136 -8.47 -4.75 -0.75
CA SER A 136 -8.39 -5.80 0.28
C SER A 136 -6.99 -6.41 0.47
N GLU A 137 -6.13 -6.34 -0.54
CA GLU A 137 -4.74 -6.81 -0.46
C GLU A 137 -3.88 -5.94 0.47
N ASN A 138 -4.19 -4.64 0.55
CA ASN A 138 -3.45 -3.64 1.32
C ASN A 138 -4.12 -3.33 2.68
N VAL A 139 -5.11 -4.14 3.07
CA VAL A 139 -5.72 -4.12 4.40
C VAL A 139 -5.30 -5.38 5.14
N LEU A 140 -4.69 -5.23 6.30
CA LEU A 140 -4.34 -6.32 7.20
C LEU A 140 -5.45 -6.52 8.23
N ILE A 141 -5.73 -7.78 8.56
CA ILE A 141 -6.77 -8.15 9.52
C ILE A 141 -6.28 -9.24 10.47
N ASP A 142 -6.63 -9.14 11.75
CA ASP A 142 -6.46 -10.19 12.74
C ASP A 142 -7.76 -10.37 13.54
N LEU A 143 -8.35 -11.56 13.43
CA LEU A 143 -9.59 -11.93 14.11
C LEU A 143 -9.33 -12.70 15.42
N ASP A 144 -8.12 -13.25 15.57
CA ASP A 144 -7.76 -14.06 16.74
C ASP A 144 -7.22 -13.19 17.87
N ASN A 145 -6.53 -12.11 17.50
CA ASN A 145 -6.08 -11.08 18.43
C ASN A 145 -7.04 -9.88 18.41
N GLN A 146 -7.13 -9.21 19.56
CA GLN A 146 -8.00 -8.05 19.71
C GLN A 146 -7.17 -6.78 19.88
N SER A 147 -7.71 -5.68 19.37
CA SER A 147 -7.24 -4.34 19.69
C SER A 147 -7.52 -4.01 21.16
N ALA A 148 -6.98 -2.89 21.66
CA ALA A 148 -7.22 -2.44 23.04
C ALA A 148 -8.70 -2.26 23.39
N ASN A 149 -9.58 -2.08 22.40
CA ASN A 149 -11.03 -1.94 22.58
C ASN A 149 -11.81 -3.28 22.50
N GLY A 150 -11.13 -4.41 22.32
CA GLY A 150 -11.75 -5.73 22.22
C GLY A 150 -12.28 -6.10 20.83
N GLU A 151 -12.09 -5.25 19.82
CA GLU A 151 -12.48 -5.51 18.43
C GLU A 151 -11.33 -6.14 17.62
N PRO A 152 -11.61 -6.76 16.45
CA PRO A 152 -10.58 -7.25 15.55
C PRO A 152 -9.59 -6.16 15.16
N ILE A 153 -8.33 -6.54 14.93
CA ILE A 153 -7.31 -5.60 14.47
C ILE A 153 -7.47 -5.42 12.95
N VAL A 154 -7.66 -4.18 12.50
CA VAL A 154 -7.71 -3.82 11.08
C VAL A 154 -6.74 -2.68 10.82
N LYS A 155 -5.80 -2.86 9.88
CA LYS A 155 -4.79 -1.86 9.57
C LYS A 155 -4.54 -1.70 8.08
N LEU A 156 -4.42 -0.46 7.63
CA LEU A 156 -3.97 -0.12 6.28
C LEU A 156 -2.45 -0.25 6.17
N CYS A 157 -1.97 -0.84 5.07
CA CYS A 157 -0.56 -0.98 4.76
C CYS A 157 -0.25 -0.64 3.30
N ASP A 158 1.03 -0.69 2.95
CA ASP A 158 1.59 -0.50 1.60
C ASP A 158 1.43 0.92 1.02
N PHE A 159 2.36 1.79 1.42
CA PHE A 159 2.38 3.22 1.06
C PHE A 159 3.29 3.52 -0.14
N ASP A 160 3.64 2.51 -0.94
CA ASP A 160 4.55 2.64 -2.10
C ASP A 160 4.11 3.69 -3.10
N ARG A 161 2.80 3.81 -3.22
CA ARG A 161 2.15 4.65 -4.21
C ARG A 161 1.64 5.91 -3.58
N ALA A 162 1.77 6.11 -2.26
CA ALA A 162 1.22 7.28 -1.62
C ALA A 162 1.94 8.56 -2.09
N VAL A 163 1.23 9.69 -2.12
CA VAL A 163 1.77 10.97 -2.59
C VAL A 163 1.17 12.15 -1.81
N PRO A 164 1.98 13.11 -1.35
CA PRO A 164 1.47 14.35 -0.77
C PRO A 164 1.00 15.34 -1.85
N LEU A 165 -0.17 15.96 -1.66
CA LEU A 165 -0.76 16.98 -2.54
C LEU A 165 -0.24 18.39 -2.30
N ARG A 166 -0.07 18.80 -1.03
CA ARG A 166 0.32 20.17 -0.67
C ARG A 166 1.72 20.22 -0.07
N SER A 167 2.61 20.93 -0.76
CA SER A 167 3.99 21.22 -0.31
C SER A 167 4.09 22.56 0.44
N HIS A 168 2.99 23.11 0.97
CA HIS A 168 2.98 24.51 1.40
C HIS A 168 3.45 24.76 2.84
N LEU A 169 3.54 23.74 3.69
CA LEU A 169 4.06 23.87 5.07
C LEU A 169 5.26 22.97 5.38
N HIS A 170 5.65 22.04 4.48
CA HIS A 170 6.76 21.11 4.69
C HIS A 170 7.44 20.66 3.37
N GLY A 171 7.66 21.62 2.47
CA GLY A 171 8.29 21.38 1.16
C GLY A 171 9.77 20.96 1.16
N CYS A 172 10.38 20.68 2.32
CA CYS A 172 11.78 20.25 2.41
C CYS A 172 11.97 18.78 2.82
N CYS A 173 10.94 18.03 3.27
CA CYS A 173 11.18 16.71 3.87
C CYS A 173 10.41 15.53 3.26
N ILE A 174 9.22 15.72 2.68
CA ILE A 174 8.34 14.61 2.28
C ILE A 174 8.20 14.51 0.75
N ALA A 175 8.07 15.64 0.05
CA ALA A 175 7.95 15.68 -1.41
C ALA A 175 9.32 15.87 -2.06
N HIS A 176 9.95 14.79 -2.52
CA HIS A 176 11.18 14.87 -3.31
C HIS A 176 11.17 13.78 -4.38
N VAL A 177 11.88 14.05 -5.47
CA VAL A 177 12.28 13.18 -6.60
C VAL A 177 11.91 11.70 -6.40
N GLY A 178 11.30 11.05 -7.40
CA GLY A 178 11.03 9.60 -7.38
C GLY A 178 9.63 9.18 -6.93
N ILE A 179 8.85 10.07 -6.28
CA ILE A 179 7.40 9.83 -6.07
C ILE A 179 6.64 10.37 -7.28
N PRO A 180 5.82 9.56 -7.98
CA PRO A 180 5.10 10.05 -9.13
C PRO A 180 4.02 11.06 -8.75
N PRO A 181 3.90 12.19 -9.47
CA PRO A 181 2.94 13.24 -9.17
C PRO A 181 1.48 12.77 -9.30
N PRO A 182 0.52 13.48 -8.68
CA PRO A 182 -0.90 13.14 -8.69
C PRO A 182 -1.60 13.55 -10.00
N ASN A 183 -0.94 13.31 -11.13
CA ASN A 183 -1.45 13.53 -12.49
C ASN A 183 -1.00 12.42 -13.43
N ILE A 184 -0.64 11.26 -12.88
CA ILE A 184 -0.27 10.08 -13.64
C ILE A 184 -1.13 8.89 -13.24
N CYS A 185 -1.39 7.98 -14.17
CA CYS A 185 -2.16 6.78 -13.88
C CYS A 185 -1.38 5.78 -13.03
N VAL A 186 -1.74 5.69 -11.74
CA VAL A 186 -1.12 4.81 -10.74
C VAL A 186 -2.22 4.26 -9.83
N GLY A 187 -2.16 2.96 -9.59
CA GLY A 187 -3.05 2.18 -8.73
C GLY A 187 -3.16 0.75 -9.26
N THR A 188 -4.05 -0.05 -8.66
CA THR A 188 -4.45 -1.33 -9.22
C THR A 188 -5.69 -1.09 -10.11
N PRO A 189 -5.67 -1.41 -11.43
CA PRO A 189 -6.65 -0.89 -12.40
C PRO A 189 -8.12 -0.99 -11.96
N ARG A 190 -8.55 -2.12 -11.41
CA ARG A 190 -9.96 -2.34 -11.00
C ARG A 190 -10.45 -1.44 -9.86
N TRP A 191 -9.54 -0.86 -9.08
CA TRP A 191 -9.85 0.04 -7.96
C TRP A 191 -9.59 1.51 -8.29
N MET A 192 -9.07 1.82 -9.49
CA MET A 192 -8.78 3.20 -9.88
C MET A 192 -10.05 3.97 -10.20
N SER A 193 -10.07 5.25 -9.85
CA SER A 193 -11.15 6.15 -10.22
C SER A 193 -11.06 6.58 -11.69
N PRO A 194 -12.16 7.04 -12.30
CA PRO A 194 -12.19 7.56 -13.67
C PRO A 194 -11.10 8.61 -13.95
N GLU A 195 -10.91 9.57 -13.04
CA GLU A 195 -9.94 10.64 -13.19
C GLU A 195 -8.48 10.16 -13.16
N VAL A 196 -8.19 9.04 -12.48
CA VAL A 196 -6.88 8.39 -12.50
C VAL A 196 -6.65 7.70 -13.85
N PHE A 197 -7.67 7.06 -14.42
CA PHE A 197 -7.59 6.51 -15.78
C PHE A 197 -7.38 7.58 -16.84
N ARG A 198 -8.08 8.72 -16.75
CA ARG A 198 -7.87 9.85 -17.66
C ARG A 198 -6.43 10.38 -17.62
N ALA A 199 -5.76 10.25 -16.48
CA ALA A 199 -4.35 10.63 -16.34
C ALA A 199 -3.38 9.75 -17.17
N MET A 200 -3.85 8.70 -17.85
CA MET A 200 -3.08 7.98 -18.88
C MET A 200 -2.89 8.80 -20.17
N HIS A 201 -3.87 9.62 -20.52
CA HIS A 201 -3.93 10.32 -21.81
C HIS A 201 -3.78 11.83 -21.68
N GLU A 202 -4.20 12.38 -20.55
CA GLU A 202 -4.23 13.81 -20.31
C GLU A 202 -3.51 14.15 -19.00
N GLN A 203 -2.79 15.27 -18.96
CA GLN A 203 -2.24 15.76 -17.69
C GLN A 203 -3.35 16.37 -16.84
N ASN A 204 -4.13 15.51 -16.19
CA ASN A 204 -5.17 15.90 -15.27
C ASN A 204 -4.77 15.58 -13.82
N PHE A 205 -4.75 16.60 -12.97
CA PHE A 205 -4.49 16.41 -11.55
C PHE A 205 -5.73 15.81 -10.86
N TYR A 206 -5.49 14.86 -9.97
CA TYR A 206 -6.50 14.24 -9.11
C TYR A 206 -6.15 14.45 -7.63
N GLY A 207 -7.16 14.45 -6.77
CA GLY A 207 -7.02 14.74 -5.35
C GLY A 207 -7.22 13.52 -4.44
N LEU A 208 -7.62 13.82 -3.19
CA LEU A 208 -7.89 12.83 -2.14
C LEU A 208 -9.10 11.95 -2.46
N GLU A 209 -10.00 12.44 -3.31
CA GLU A 209 -11.23 11.76 -3.72
C GLU A 209 -10.99 10.40 -4.41
N VAL A 210 -9.82 10.18 -5.00
CA VAL A 210 -9.48 8.90 -5.64
C VAL A 210 -9.43 7.76 -4.63
N ASP A 211 -8.99 8.02 -3.39
CA ASP A 211 -9.00 7.01 -2.32
C ASP A 211 -10.43 6.70 -1.86
N ILE A 212 -11.35 7.66 -1.96
CA ILE A 212 -12.76 7.46 -1.61
C ILE A 212 -13.45 6.55 -2.63
N TRP A 213 -13.11 6.68 -3.91
CA TRP A 213 -13.52 5.73 -4.94
C TRP A 213 -13.00 4.31 -4.62
N SER A 214 -11.70 4.18 -4.39
CA SER A 214 -11.09 2.89 -4.08
C SER A 214 -11.60 2.29 -2.75
N PHE A 215 -11.99 3.13 -1.78
CA PHE A 215 -12.69 2.71 -0.56
C PHE A 215 -14.09 2.15 -0.86
N GLY A 216 -14.83 2.74 -1.80
CA GLY A 216 -16.07 2.18 -2.32
C GLY A 216 -15.87 0.80 -2.96
N CYS A 217 -14.79 0.64 -3.74
CA CYS A 217 -14.38 -0.66 -4.29
C CYS A 217 -14.04 -1.67 -3.18
N LEU A 218 -13.36 -1.26 -2.11
CA LEU A 218 -13.10 -2.12 -0.95
C LEU A 218 -14.40 -2.58 -0.26
N ILE A 219 -15.38 -1.68 -0.10
CA ILE A 219 -16.70 -2.05 0.42
C ILE A 219 -17.37 -3.07 -0.51
N PHE A 220 -17.26 -2.90 -1.83
CA PHE A 220 -17.78 -3.87 -2.80
C PHE A 220 -17.14 -5.25 -2.60
N GLU A 221 -15.82 -5.34 -2.39
CA GLU A 221 -15.14 -6.60 -2.10
C GLU A 221 -15.71 -7.27 -0.84
N LEU A 222 -15.95 -6.51 0.22
CA LEU A 222 -16.54 -7.02 1.48
C LEU A 222 -17.95 -7.59 1.28
N LEU A 223 -18.77 -6.93 0.45
CA LEU A 223 -20.18 -7.27 0.26
C LEU A 223 -20.42 -8.37 -0.78
N THR A 224 -19.42 -8.68 -1.61
CA THR A 224 -19.58 -9.62 -2.73
C THR A 224 -18.57 -10.76 -2.71
N LEU A 225 -17.46 -10.60 -1.96
CA LEU A 225 -16.27 -11.45 -2.03
C LEU A 225 -15.65 -11.52 -3.44
N GLN A 226 -15.98 -10.56 -4.32
CA GLN A 226 -15.47 -10.45 -5.67
C GLN A 226 -14.60 -9.21 -5.83
N ASN A 227 -13.66 -9.27 -6.77
CA ASN A 227 -12.97 -8.07 -7.23
C ASN A 227 -13.97 -7.12 -7.92
N PRO A 228 -13.77 -5.80 -7.85
CA PRO A 228 -14.54 -4.86 -8.66
C PRO A 228 -14.46 -5.23 -10.15
N TYR A 229 -15.61 -5.21 -10.82
CA TYR A 229 -15.73 -5.51 -12.25
C TYR A 229 -15.22 -6.91 -12.64
N PHE A 230 -15.34 -7.93 -11.78
CA PHE A 230 -14.73 -9.26 -11.97
C PHE A 230 -15.03 -9.93 -13.33
N ASP A 231 -16.14 -9.57 -13.95
CA ASP A 231 -16.63 -10.05 -15.24
C ASP A 231 -16.14 -9.23 -16.45
N LEU A 232 -15.48 -8.10 -16.23
CA LEU A 232 -14.95 -7.21 -17.27
C LEU A 232 -13.43 -7.31 -17.37
N SER A 233 -12.93 -7.16 -18.61
CA SER A 233 -11.51 -6.91 -18.88
C SER A 233 -11.11 -5.47 -18.53
N GLU A 234 -9.82 -5.21 -18.33
CA GLU A 234 -9.31 -3.86 -18.04
C GLU A 234 -9.67 -2.86 -19.14
N LEU A 235 -9.68 -3.29 -20.41
CA LEU A 235 -10.11 -2.47 -21.54
C LEU A 235 -11.59 -2.07 -21.40
N GLN A 236 -12.47 -3.02 -21.07
CA GLN A 236 -13.90 -2.74 -20.91
C GLN A 236 -14.18 -1.84 -19.72
N ILE A 237 -13.42 -1.99 -18.62
CA ILE A 237 -13.50 -1.08 -17.47
C ILE A 237 -13.10 0.33 -17.90
N HIS A 238 -11.98 0.45 -18.62
CA HIS A 238 -11.51 1.73 -19.12
C HIS A 238 -12.54 2.40 -20.04
N GLU A 239 -13.10 1.67 -21.01
CA GLU A 239 -14.16 2.17 -21.89
C GLU A 239 -15.44 2.58 -21.15
N SER A 240 -15.75 1.94 -20.02
CA SER A 240 -16.96 2.23 -19.23
C SER A 240 -16.81 3.43 -18.29
N LEU A 241 -15.57 3.81 -17.95
CA LEU A 241 -15.26 4.88 -17.00
C LEU A 241 -14.79 6.17 -17.68
N GLN A 242 -14.66 6.20 -19.01
CA GLN A 242 -14.44 7.43 -19.80
C GLN A 242 -15.74 8.21 -20.02
#